data_AF-A0A4R1BFT6-F1
#
_entry.id   AF-A0A4R1BFT6-F1
#
_cell.length_a   1.000
_cell.length_b   1.000
_cell.length_c   1.000
_cell.angle_alpha   90.00
_cell.angle_beta   90.00
_cell.angle_gamma   90.00
#
_symmetry.space_group_name_H-M   'P 1'
#
loop_
_entity.id
_entity.type
_entity.pdbx_description
1 polymer ?
#
loop_
_entity_poly.entity_id
_entity_poly.type
_entity_poly.pdbx_seq_one_letter_code
_entity_poly.pdbx_strand_id
1 'polypeptide(L)' 'MTGRRIKELAAILTIGDGVIAILSPRGHALLWRLGPARAPADWFAARPNLLRLIGAVQIAWGVWLALQQHKG' A
#
# COMPACT_ATOMS: atom_id res chain seq x y z
N MET A 1 -19.06 -17.75 0.01
CA MET A 1 -17.93 -17.95 0.94
C MET A 1 -16.63 -17.21 0.56
N THR A 2 -16.42 -16.83 -0.71
CA THR A 2 -15.14 -16.24 -1.19
C THR A 2 -14.97 -14.75 -0.86
N GLY A 3 -16.04 -13.96 -0.86
CA GLY A 3 -15.96 -12.49 -0.71
C GLY A 3 -15.36 -12.00 0.61
N ARG A 4 -15.66 -12.65 1.73
CA ARG A 4 -15.11 -12.29 3.06
C ARG A 4 -13.61 -12.59 3.15
N ARG A 5 -13.15 -13.67 2.51
CA ARG A 5 -11.70 -13.99 2.45
C ARG A 5 -10.94 -13.03 1.53
N ILE A 6 -11.54 -12.63 0.40
CA ILE A 6 -10.94 -11.64 -0.50
C ILE A 6 -10.78 -10.29 0.20
N LYS A 7 -11.81 -9.83 0.92
CA LYS A 7 -11.75 -8.58 1.69
C LYS A 7 -10.69 -8.63 2.80
N GLU A 8 -10.55 -9.76 3.50
CA GLU A 8 -9.47 -9.97 4.48
C GLU A 8 -8.08 -9.84 3.83
N LEU A 9 -7.86 -10.56 2.73
CA LEU A 9 -6.58 -10.54 2.00
C LEU A 9 -6.28 -9.13 1.47
N ALA A 10 -7.28 -8.44 0.93
CA ALA A 10 -7.12 -7.06 0.47
C ALA A 10 -6.72 -6.14 1.63
N ALA A 11 -7.33 -6.28 2.81
CA ALA A 11 -6.96 -5.49 3.99
C ALA A 11 -5.52 -5.77 4.42
N ILE A 12 -5.11 -7.04 4.52
CA ILE A 12 -3.75 -7.43 4.90
C ILE A 12 -2.72 -6.86 3.91
N LEU A 13 -2.94 -7.05 2.60
CA LEU A 13 -2.02 -6.57 1.57
C LEU A 13 -1.92 -5.04 1.58
N THR A 14 -3.04 -4.34 1.72
CA THR A 14 -3.08 -2.86 1.73
C THR A 14 -2.35 -2.29 2.95
N ILE A 15 -2.55 -2.89 4.13
CA ILE A 15 -1.85 -2.46 5.35
C ILE A 15 -0.35 -2.74 5.21
N GLY A 16 0.02 -3.93 4.74
CA GLY A 16 1.42 -4.30 4.53
C GLY A 16 2.15 -3.37 3.56
N ASP A 17 1.54 -3.10 2.40
CA ASP A 17 2.09 -2.17 1.40
C ASP A 17 2.28 -0.76 1.98
N GLY A 18 1.26 -0.26 2.68
CA GLY A 18 1.32 1.05 3.32
C GLY A 18 2.42 1.17 4.38
N VAL A 19 2.65 0.12 5.18
CA VAL A 19 3.76 0.09 6.16
C VAL A 19 5.12 0.14 5.44
N ILE A 20 5.29 -0.65 4.38
CA ILE A 20 6.54 -0.67 3.61
C ILE A 20 6.79 0.70 2.93
N ALA A 21 5.75 1.32 2.38
CA ALA A 21 5.82 2.65 1.79
C ALA A 21 6.21 3.74 2.82
N ILE A 22 5.82 3.59 4.08
CA ILE A 22 6.24 4.50 5.16
C ILE A 22 7.70 4.29 5.56
N LEU A 23 8.08 3.04 5.81
CA LEU A 23 9.39 2.68 6.35
C LEU A 23 10.51 2.84 5.31
N SER A 24 10.26 2.42 4.07
CA SER A 24 11.26 2.42 3.00
C SER A 24 10.69 2.95 1.67
N PRO A 25 10.22 4.21 1.62
CA PRO A 25 9.54 4.75 0.45
C PRO A 25 10.37 4.63 -0.84
N ARG A 26 11.64 5.01 -0.76
CA ARG A 26 12.54 4.98 -1.94
C ARG A 26 12.86 3.57 -2.38
N GLY A 27 13.25 2.70 -1.45
CA GLY A 27 13.58 1.31 -1.77
C GLY A 27 12.37 0.58 -2.34
N HIS A 28 11.21 0.77 -1.72
CA HIS A 28 9.93 0.22 -2.19
C HIS A 28 9.59 0.66 -3.62
N ALA A 29 9.65 1.96 -3.93
CA ALA A 29 9.38 2.45 -5.28
C ALA A 29 10.39 1.92 -6.31
N LEU A 30 11.68 1.88 -5.97
CA LEU A 30 12.74 1.45 -6.88
C LEU A 30 12.74 -0.06 -7.15
N LEU A 31 12.18 -0.89 -6.27
CA LEU A 31 11.99 -2.33 -6.55
C LEU A 31 11.10 -2.56 -7.77
N TRP A 32 10.15 -1.66 -8.01
CA TRP A 32 9.23 -1.71 -9.15
C TRP A 32 9.75 -0.98 -10.39
N ARG A 33 11.03 -0.57 -10.39
CA ARG A 33 11.66 0.15 -11.50
C ARG A 33 11.98 -0.77 -12.68
N LEU A 34 10.94 -1.29 -13.33
CA LEU A 34 11.03 -2.28 -14.40
C LEU A 34 10.14 -1.87 -15.58
N GLY A 35 10.66 -2.02 -16.81
CA GLY A 35 9.92 -1.74 -18.05
C GLY A 35 9.22 -0.36 -18.05
N PRO A 36 7.90 -0.29 -18.35
CA PRO A 36 7.15 0.97 -18.39
C PRO A 36 6.97 1.64 -17.01
N ALA A 37 7.17 0.90 -15.91
CA ALA A 37 7.06 1.43 -14.55
C ALA A 37 8.30 2.22 -14.10
N ARG A 38 9.36 2.30 -14.91
CA ARG A 38 10.58 3.05 -14.57
C ARG A 38 10.34 4.52 -14.25
N ALA A 39 9.61 5.24 -15.12
CA ALA A 39 9.35 6.66 -14.91
C ALA A 39 8.46 6.94 -13.68
N PRO A 40 7.35 6.19 -13.46
CA PRO A 40 6.60 6.28 -12.21
C PRO A 40 7.45 5.96 -10.97
N ALA A 41 8.24 4.88 -10.99
CA ALA A 41 9.11 4.48 -9.88
C ALA A 41 10.10 5.58 -9.51
N ASP A 42 10.76 6.18 -10.51
CA ASP A 42 11.71 7.28 -10.30
C ASP A 42 11.00 8.54 -9.74
N TRP A 43 9.79 8.83 -10.24
CA TRP A 43 8.97 9.96 -9.75
C TRP A 43 8.57 9.79 -8.28
N PHE A 44 8.17 8.59 -7.88
CA PHE A 44 7.81 8.27 -6.50
C PHE A 44 9.05 8.23 -5.58
N ALA A 45 10.15 7.64 -6.04
CA ALA A 45 11.42 7.62 -5.30
C ALA A 45 11.98 9.04 -5.04
N ALA A 46 11.73 9.98 -5.96
CA ALA A 46 12.06 11.40 -5.76
C ALA A 46 11.20 12.08 -4.69
N ARG A 47 10.03 11.51 -4.31
CA ARG A 47 9.04 12.11 -3.40
C ARG A 47 8.73 11.20 -2.20
N PRO A 48 9.72 10.93 -1.32
CA PRO A 48 9.53 9.99 -0.21
C PRO A 48 8.44 10.40 0.77
N ASN A 49 8.22 11.70 0.99
CA ASN A 49 7.17 12.19 1.89
C ASN A 49 5.77 11.95 1.32
N LEU A 50 5.62 12.04 -0.02
CA LEU A 50 4.36 11.71 -0.67
C LEU A 50 4.05 10.21 -0.52
N LEU A 51 5.05 9.34 -0.69
CA LEU A 51 4.88 7.90 -0.47
C LEU A 51 4.51 7.56 0.97
N ARG A 52 5.11 8.24 1.96
CA ARG A 52 4.71 8.08 3.37
C ARG A 52 3.26 8.49 3.60
N LEU A 53 2.82 9.59 3.00
CA LEU A 53 1.43 10.05 3.08
C LEU A 53 0.49 9.03 2.42
N ILE A 54 0.83 8.54 1.23
CA ILE A 54 0.09 7.48 0.54
C ILE A 54 0.03 6.23 1.42
N GLY A 55 1.15 5.81 2.01
CA GLY A 55 1.19 4.65 2.90
C GLY A 55 0.33 4.82 4.15
N ALA A 56 0.30 6.01 4.75
CA ALA A 56 -0.58 6.29 5.89
C ALA A 56 -2.07 6.21 5.51
N VAL A 57 -2.43 6.74 4.33
CA VAL A 57 -3.79 6.64 3.77
C VAL A 57 -4.14 5.18 3.48
N GLN A 58 -3.23 4.40 2.91
CA GLN A 58 -3.43 2.97 2.66
C GLN A 58 -3.68 2.20 3.96
N ILE A 59 -2.88 2.41 5.00
CA ILE A 59 -3.07 1.76 6.30
C ILE A 59 -4.45 2.13 6.88
N ALA A 60 -4.81 3.41 6.90
CA ALA A 60 -6.11 3.85 7.40
C ALA A 60 -7.27 3.19 6.64
N TRP A 61 -7.16 3.09 5.32
CA TRP A 61 -8.15 2.42 4.48
C TRP A 61 -8.22 0.91 4.74
N GLY A 62 -7.08 0.22 4.83
CA GLY A 62 -7.01 -1.21 5.12
C GLY A 62 -7.58 -1.55 6.49
N VAL A 63 -7.28 -0.73 7.51
CA VAL A 63 -7.88 -0.86 8.85
C VAL A 63 -9.39 -0.66 8.80
N TRP A 64 -9.87 0.36 8.07
CA TRP A 64 -11.31 0.59 7.89
C TRP A 64 -12.01 -0.60 7.22
N LEU A 65 -11.40 -1.19 6.18
CA LEU A 65 -11.92 -2.39 5.52
C LEU A 65 -11.98 -3.60 6.47
N ALA A 66 -10.94 -3.83 7.26
CA ALA A 66 -10.91 -4.90 8.25
C ALA A 66 -12.02 -4.70 9.30
N LEU A 67 -12.19 -3.47 9.81
CA LEU A 67 -13.25 -3.14 10.77
C LEU A 67 -14.65 -3.36 10.18
N GLN A 68 -14.89 -2.95 8.93
CA GLN A 68 -16.15 -3.21 8.22
C GLN A 68 -16.45 -4.71 8.09
N GLN A 69 -15.42 -5.52 7.84
CA GLN A 69 -15.56 -6.97 7.73
C GLN A 69 -15.88 -7.65 9.06
N HIS A 70 -15.35 -7.16 10.18
CA HIS A 70 -15.59 -7.74 11.51
C HIS A 70 -16.83 -7.18 12.22
N LYS A 71 -17.40 -6.08 11.71
CA LYS A 71 -18.67 -5.52 12.21
C LYS A 71 -19.92 -6.25 11.68
N GLY A 72 -19.77 -7.20 10.75
CA GLY A 72 -20.84 -8.05 10.21
C GLY A 72 -20.56 -9.53 10.34
#